data_AF-A0A3L7U3P4-F1
#
_entry.id   AF-A0A3L7U3P4-F1
#
_cell.length_a   1.000
_cell.length_b   1.000
_cell.length_c   1.000
_cell.angle_alpha   90.00
_cell.angle_beta   90.00
_cell.angle_gamma   90.00
#
_symmetry.space_group_name_H-M   'P 1'
#
loop_
_entity.id
_entity.type
_entity.pdbx_description
1 polymer ?
#
loop_
_entity_poly.entity_id
_entity_poly.type
_entity_poly.pdbx_seq_one_letter_code
_entity_poly.pdbx_strand_id
1 'polypeptide(L)'
;WQYLERLSQEGIHFDAVGIQMCFGGATGGTAMRDLMQVSAVLDRFLAFDCKVMVSAFGVPSRQVDPKNGWWRNPWSEQVQSIWASRFVTIALSKPFIETVVWERLIDEGEDATGLLFENGKVKSVFAKLIAIRKRLRKPLGGQQHIGTADDETRAGAPAVE
;
A
#
# COMPACT_ATOMS: atom_id res chain seq x y z
N TRP A 1 17.01 -9.10 -5.54
CA TRP A 1 16.16 -9.82 -6.50
C TRP A 1 16.86 -11.04 -7.07
N GLN A 2 18.06 -10.90 -7.64
CA GLN A 2 18.90 -12.02 -8.08
C GLN A 2 19.06 -13.15 -7.04
N TYR A 3 19.04 -12.82 -5.74
CA TYR A 3 19.05 -13.83 -4.68
C TYR A 3 17.81 -14.75 -4.68
N LEU A 4 16.60 -14.17 -4.75
CA LEU A 4 15.36 -14.97 -4.79
C LEU A 4 15.24 -15.77 -6.10
N GLU A 5 15.68 -15.20 -7.21
CA GLU A 5 15.74 -15.91 -8.50
C GLU A 5 16.65 -17.13 -8.44
N ARG A 6 17.84 -16.99 -7.85
CA ARG A 6 18.78 -18.11 -7.67
C ARG A 6 18.20 -19.20 -6.78
N LEU A 7 17.61 -18.84 -5.65
CA LEU A 7 17.00 -19.83 -4.76
C LEU A 7 15.84 -20.57 -5.45
N SER A 8 15.03 -19.87 -6.25
CA SER A 8 13.99 -20.49 -7.08
C SER A 8 14.58 -21.46 -8.12
N GLN A 9 15.69 -21.08 -8.77
CA GLN A 9 16.42 -21.94 -9.73
C GLN A 9 17.01 -23.19 -9.08
N GLU A 10 17.44 -23.11 -7.82
CA GLU A 10 17.91 -24.24 -7.01
C GLU A 10 16.76 -25.13 -6.49
N GLY A 11 15.51 -24.84 -6.85
CA GLY A 11 14.33 -25.61 -6.45
C GLY A 11 13.86 -25.34 -5.02
N ILE A 12 14.30 -24.24 -4.39
CA ILE A 12 13.84 -23.85 -3.06
C ILE A 12 12.51 -23.12 -3.20
N HIS A 13 11.45 -23.73 -2.67
CA HIS A 13 10.11 -23.15 -2.62
C HIS A 13 9.97 -22.18 -1.44
N PHE A 14 9.21 -21.12 -1.64
CA PHE A 14 8.89 -20.13 -0.60
C PHE A 14 7.38 -20.03 -0.42
N ASP A 15 6.92 -20.09 0.83
CA ASP A 15 5.51 -19.85 1.14
C ASP A 15 5.17 -18.35 1.06
N ALA A 16 6.09 -17.50 1.53
CA ALA A 16 5.91 -16.05 1.53
C ALA A 16 7.24 -15.29 1.54
N VAL A 17 7.20 -14.04 1.07
CA VAL A 17 8.33 -13.09 1.14
C VAL A 17 7.93 -11.82 1.88
N GLY A 18 8.72 -11.47 2.89
CA GLY A 18 8.61 -10.22 3.63
C GLY A 18 9.52 -9.14 3.06
N ILE A 19 8.99 -7.95 2.82
CA ILE A 19 9.74 -6.77 2.40
C ILE A 19 9.54 -5.58 3.33
N GLN A 20 10.63 -4.87 3.61
CA GLN A 20 10.61 -3.63 4.37
C GLN A 20 10.78 -2.44 3.42
N MET A 21 9.94 -1.42 3.61
CA MET A 21 9.88 -0.20 2.81
C MET A 21 9.76 1.03 3.72
N CYS A 22 10.85 1.30 4.44
CA CYS A 22 10.97 2.43 5.34
C CYS A 22 11.85 3.53 4.70
N PHE A 23 11.42 4.78 4.77
CA PHE A 23 12.10 5.90 4.12
C PHE A 23 12.19 7.14 5.02
N GLY A 24 13.18 8.00 4.76
CA GLY A 24 13.36 9.29 5.43
C GLY A 24 13.92 9.24 6.86
N GLY A 25 14.23 8.06 7.39
CA GLY A 25 14.76 7.88 8.76
C GLY A 25 16.21 8.30 8.92
N ALA A 26 16.78 8.11 10.12
CA ALA A 26 18.20 8.35 10.39
C ALA A 26 19.12 7.20 9.92
N THR A 27 18.54 6.02 9.67
CA THR A 27 19.29 4.80 9.36
C THR A 27 19.66 4.70 7.88
N GLY A 28 20.83 4.12 7.60
CA GLY A 28 21.28 3.87 6.24
C GLY A 28 20.32 2.97 5.46
N GLY A 29 20.11 3.26 4.18
CA GLY A 29 19.18 2.49 3.33
C GLY A 29 17.75 3.03 3.30
N THR A 30 17.45 4.11 4.03
CA THR A 30 16.12 4.76 4.07
C THR A 30 15.98 5.94 3.10
N ALA A 31 16.83 6.02 2.07
CA ALA A 31 16.74 7.09 1.08
C ALA A 31 15.37 7.09 0.39
N MET A 32 14.74 8.26 0.30
CA MET A 32 13.38 8.41 -0.20
C MET A 32 13.25 7.95 -1.65
N ARG A 33 12.16 7.24 -1.94
CA ARG A 33 11.77 6.82 -3.30
C ARG A 33 10.43 7.40 -3.67
N ASP A 34 10.23 7.72 -4.94
CA ASP A 34 8.89 8.11 -5.40
C ASP A 34 7.92 6.91 -5.31
N LEU A 35 6.62 7.19 -5.19
CA LEU A 35 5.58 6.16 -5.10
C LEU A 35 5.49 5.29 -6.36
N MET A 36 5.84 5.80 -7.54
CA MET A 36 5.93 5.00 -8.76
C MET A 36 7.08 4.00 -8.66
N GLN A 37 8.22 4.40 -8.10
CA GLN A 37 9.35 3.50 -7.86
C GLN A 37 9.00 2.44 -6.82
N VAL A 38 8.25 2.80 -5.78
CA VAL A 38 7.70 1.84 -4.81
C VAL A 38 6.81 0.81 -5.52
N SER A 39 5.86 1.26 -6.36
CA SER A 39 5.03 0.34 -7.16
C SER A 39 5.88 -0.60 -8.00
N ALA A 40 6.85 -0.07 -8.75
CA ALA A 40 7.72 -0.86 -9.60
C ALA A 40 8.57 -1.88 -8.81
N VAL A 41 8.97 -1.54 -7.59
CA VAL A 41 9.67 -2.48 -6.71
C VAL A 41 8.74 -3.63 -6.30
N LEU A 42 7.48 -3.33 -5.96
CA LEU A 42 6.48 -4.33 -5.62
C LEU A 42 6.14 -5.23 -6.82
N ASP A 43 6.03 -4.65 -8.02
CA ASP A 43 5.72 -5.37 -9.27
C ASP A 43 6.78 -6.42 -9.64
N ARG A 44 8.02 -6.28 -9.17
CA ARG A 44 9.04 -7.31 -9.38
C ARG A 44 8.74 -8.64 -8.71
N PHE A 45 7.82 -8.66 -7.74
CA PHE A 45 7.41 -9.90 -7.10
C PHE A 45 6.36 -10.69 -7.87
N LEU A 46 5.78 -10.10 -8.93
CA LEU A 46 4.79 -10.79 -9.76
C LEU A 46 5.34 -12.07 -10.41
N ALA A 47 6.65 -12.16 -10.60
CA ALA A 47 7.32 -13.32 -11.17
C ALA A 47 7.44 -14.51 -10.21
N PHE A 48 7.19 -14.32 -8.91
CA PHE A 48 7.28 -15.38 -7.90
C PHE A 48 5.88 -15.84 -7.51
N ASP A 49 5.68 -17.16 -7.48
CA ASP A 49 4.41 -17.77 -7.09
C ASP A 49 4.26 -17.88 -5.56
N CYS A 50 4.56 -16.79 -4.85
CA CYS A 50 4.54 -16.73 -3.39
C CYS A 50 3.80 -15.48 -2.91
N LYS A 51 3.28 -15.53 -1.69
CA LYS A 51 2.59 -14.39 -1.09
C LYS A 51 3.59 -13.33 -0.65
N VAL A 52 3.28 -12.06 -0.89
CA VAL A 52 4.14 -10.95 -0.49
C VAL A 52 3.52 -10.21 0.69
N MET A 53 4.33 -10.01 1.72
CA MET A 53 4.02 -9.16 2.86
C MET A 53 4.94 -7.95 2.86
N VAL A 54 4.37 -6.75 2.91
CA VAL A 54 5.13 -5.57 3.35
C VAL A 54 5.24 -5.66 4.87
N SER A 55 6.34 -6.22 5.35
CA SER A 55 6.59 -6.56 6.76
C SER A 55 6.91 -5.33 7.61
N ALA A 56 7.35 -4.23 6.99
CA ALA A 56 7.43 -2.92 7.61
C ALA A 56 7.31 -1.84 6.52
N PHE A 57 6.52 -0.81 6.78
CA PHE A 57 6.60 0.44 6.03
C PHE A 57 6.41 1.62 6.97
N GLY A 58 7.09 2.73 6.66
CA GLY A 58 7.13 3.88 7.54
C GLY A 58 7.86 5.06 6.90
N VAL A 59 7.45 6.26 7.28
CA VAL A 59 8.15 7.52 6.99
C VAL A 59 8.04 8.42 8.23
N PRO A 60 9.00 9.32 8.47
CA PRO A 60 8.97 10.12 9.68
C PRO A 60 7.91 11.23 9.61
N SER A 61 7.45 11.67 10.79
CA SER A 61 6.53 12.80 10.94
C SER A 61 7.23 14.16 11.08
N ARG A 62 8.57 14.19 10.98
CA ARG A 62 9.42 15.39 10.93
C ARG A 62 10.65 15.09 10.09
N GLN A 63 11.35 16.10 9.58
CA GLN A 63 12.61 15.86 8.88
C GLN A 63 13.66 15.34 9.87
N VAL A 64 14.18 14.14 9.63
CA VAL A 64 15.24 13.52 10.47
C VAL A 64 16.60 13.76 9.82
N ASP A 65 16.83 13.20 8.63
CA ASP A 65 18.03 13.46 7.82
C ASP A 65 17.65 14.10 6.47
N PRO A 66 18.04 15.35 6.20
CA PRO A 66 17.85 15.99 4.89
C PRO A 66 18.46 15.20 3.72
N LYS A 67 19.55 14.44 3.94
CA LYS A 67 20.21 13.64 2.91
C LYS A 67 19.37 12.47 2.42
N ASN A 68 18.48 11.96 3.26
CA ASN A 68 17.55 10.89 2.89
C ASN A 68 16.32 11.40 2.14
N GLY A 69 16.21 12.72 1.92
CA GLY A 69 15.17 13.35 1.10
C GLY A 69 13.78 13.30 1.72
N TRP A 70 12.78 13.69 0.93
CA TRP A 70 11.38 13.74 1.33
C TRP A 70 10.46 13.53 0.13
N TRP A 71 9.17 13.28 0.41
CA TRP A 71 8.16 13.11 -0.64
C TRP A 71 7.36 14.39 -0.86
N ARG A 72 7.63 15.07 -1.99
CA ARG A 72 6.99 16.32 -2.44
C ARG A 72 7.24 17.53 -1.52
N ASN A 73 6.93 17.42 -0.23
CA ASN A 73 7.18 18.41 0.80
C ASN A 73 8.05 17.81 1.92
N PRO A 74 8.79 18.64 2.68
CA PRO A 74 9.53 18.18 3.85
C PRO A 74 8.66 17.38 4.81
N TRP A 75 9.26 16.41 5.51
CA TRP A 75 8.50 15.52 6.39
C TRP A 75 7.78 16.31 7.48
N SER A 76 6.49 16.04 7.60
CA SER A 76 5.60 16.52 8.63
C SER A 76 4.56 15.45 8.94
N GLU A 77 3.85 15.56 10.05
CA GLU A 77 2.77 14.64 10.41
C GLU A 77 1.71 14.54 9.30
N GLN A 78 1.42 15.67 8.64
CA GLN A 78 0.49 15.71 7.51
C GLN A 78 1.05 14.96 6.29
N VAL A 79 2.31 15.18 5.93
CA VAL A 79 2.94 14.50 4.79
C VAL A 79 3.04 13.00 5.05
N GLN A 80 3.39 12.58 6.28
CA GLN A 80 3.41 11.19 6.72
C GLN A 80 2.05 10.51 6.48
N SER A 81 0.96 11.12 6.93
CA SER A 81 -0.38 10.52 6.78
C SER A 81 -0.83 10.43 5.31
N ILE A 82 -0.53 11.45 4.49
CA ILE A 82 -0.85 11.42 3.06
C ILE A 82 -0.03 10.35 2.36
N TRP A 83 1.27 10.28 2.62
CA TRP A 83 2.15 9.28 2.03
C TRP A 83 1.70 7.86 2.39
N ALA A 84 1.46 7.59 3.68
CA ALA A 84 1.00 6.30 4.16
C ALA A 84 -0.30 5.86 3.48
N SER A 85 -1.24 6.80 3.31
CA SER A 85 -2.49 6.52 2.59
C SER A 85 -2.25 6.11 1.13
N ARG A 86 -1.31 6.77 0.44
CA ARG A 86 -0.99 6.43 -0.96
C ARG A 86 -0.24 5.12 -1.06
N PHE A 87 0.74 4.89 -0.18
CA PHE A 87 1.49 3.65 -0.09
C PHE A 87 0.55 2.45 0.08
N VAL A 88 -0.33 2.48 1.09
CA VAL A 88 -1.28 1.38 1.36
C VAL A 88 -2.22 1.16 0.18
N THR A 89 -2.67 2.23 -0.48
CA THR A 89 -3.53 2.11 -1.67
C THR A 89 -2.80 1.41 -2.82
N ILE A 90 -1.53 1.77 -3.07
CA ILE A 90 -0.70 1.15 -4.12
C ILE A 90 -0.42 -0.32 -3.77
N ALA A 91 0.03 -0.59 -2.55
CA ALA A 91 0.37 -1.94 -2.11
C ALA A 91 -0.85 -2.88 -2.20
N LEU A 92 -1.99 -2.49 -1.61
CA LEU A 92 -3.19 -3.32 -1.59
C LEU A 92 -3.95 -3.36 -2.93
N SER A 93 -3.56 -2.54 -3.92
CA SER A 93 -4.06 -2.68 -5.29
C SER A 93 -3.43 -3.85 -6.05
N LYS A 94 -2.36 -4.45 -5.51
CA LYS A 94 -1.66 -5.59 -6.13
C LYS A 94 -2.14 -6.89 -5.49
N PRO A 95 -2.70 -7.84 -6.26
CA PRO A 95 -3.39 -9.00 -5.70
C PRO A 95 -2.47 -10.00 -4.97
N PHE A 96 -1.17 -9.98 -5.26
CA PHE A 96 -0.18 -10.82 -4.58
C PHE A 96 0.33 -10.25 -3.25
N ILE A 97 -0.07 -9.02 -2.90
CA ILE A 97 0.25 -8.40 -1.61
C ILE A 97 -0.90 -8.66 -0.64
N GLU A 98 -0.64 -9.47 0.39
CA GLU A 98 -1.67 -9.86 1.35
C GLU A 98 -1.69 -8.98 2.59
N THR A 99 -0.52 -8.50 3.02
CA THR A 99 -0.37 -7.82 4.30
C THR A 99 0.54 -6.62 4.17
N VAL A 100 0.17 -5.53 4.84
CA VAL A 100 1.02 -4.35 5.05
C VAL A 100 1.08 -4.04 6.55
N VAL A 101 2.29 -3.95 7.07
CA VAL A 101 2.56 -3.72 8.50
C VAL A 101 3.27 -2.40 8.67
N TRP A 102 2.68 -1.51 9.48
CA TRP A 102 3.36 -0.27 9.85
C TRP A 102 4.55 -0.58 10.75
N GLU A 103 5.69 0.08 10.53
CA GLU A 103 6.97 -0.25 11.15
C GLU A 103 6.96 -0.17 12.69
N ARG A 104 6.42 0.91 13.26
CA ARG A 104 6.54 1.17 14.72
C ARG A 104 5.29 1.79 15.33
N LEU A 105 4.95 1.38 16.54
CA LEU A 105 3.81 1.93 17.26
C LEU A 105 4.10 3.33 17.84
N ILE A 106 5.15 3.48 18.63
CA ILE A 106 5.51 4.74 19.33
C ILE A 106 6.82 5.27 18.74
N ASP A 107 6.97 6.58 18.59
CA ASP A 107 8.28 7.16 18.26
C ASP A 107 9.35 6.73 19.27
N GLU A 108 10.61 6.66 18.80
CA GLU A 108 11.74 6.34 19.66
C GLU A 108 12.97 7.10 19.18
N GLY A 109 13.48 7.99 20.02
CA GLY A 109 14.70 8.75 19.79
C GLY A 109 14.53 9.73 18.63
N GLU A 110 15.49 9.72 17.71
CA GLU A 110 15.46 10.62 16.55
C GLU A 110 14.51 10.15 15.43
N ASP A 111 14.09 8.88 15.47
CA ASP A 111 13.22 8.29 14.46
C ASP A 111 11.74 8.58 14.76
N ALA A 112 11.19 9.53 14.02
CA ALA A 112 9.80 9.97 14.17
C ALA A 112 8.78 9.16 13.34
N THR A 113 8.98 7.85 13.17
CA THR A 113 8.17 6.97 12.29
C THR A 113 6.98 6.30 12.99
N GLY A 114 6.81 6.49 14.30
CA GLY A 114 5.73 5.90 15.09
C GLY A 114 4.33 6.38 14.68
N LEU A 115 3.31 5.56 14.98
CA LEU A 115 1.89 5.95 14.92
C LEU A 115 1.48 6.88 16.07
N LEU A 116 2.23 6.84 17.17
CA LEU A 116 2.12 7.72 18.32
C LEU A 116 3.43 8.48 18.51
N PHE A 117 3.34 9.69 19.03
CA PHE A 117 4.48 10.41 19.57
C PHE A 117 5.01 9.72 20.84
N GLU A 118 6.24 10.02 21.26
CA GLU A 118 6.86 9.46 22.47
C GLU A 118 6.01 9.65 23.73
N ASN A 119 5.25 10.75 23.80
CA ASN A 119 4.33 11.04 24.90
C ASN A 119 2.99 10.25 24.83
N GLY A 120 2.84 9.31 23.90
CA GLY A 120 1.64 8.51 23.71
C GLY A 120 0.50 9.24 22.98
N LYS A 121 0.69 10.47 22.51
CA LYS A 121 -0.30 11.17 21.69
C LYS A 121 -0.36 10.55 20.30
N VAL A 122 -1.58 10.30 19.82
CA VAL A 122 -1.83 9.71 18.50
C VAL A 122 -1.48 10.70 17.37
N LYS A 123 -0.81 10.22 16.32
CA LYS A 123 -0.56 10.98 15.08
C LYS A 123 -1.68 10.81 14.05
N SER A 124 -1.79 11.77 13.14
CA SER A 124 -2.78 11.79 12.06
C SER A 124 -2.73 10.56 11.14
N VAL A 125 -1.56 9.93 10.99
CA VAL A 125 -1.40 8.69 10.23
C VAL A 125 -2.23 7.54 10.81
N PHE A 126 -2.35 7.44 12.14
CA PHE A 126 -3.13 6.40 12.80
C PHE A 126 -4.61 6.47 12.41
N ALA A 127 -5.20 7.67 12.51
CA ALA A 127 -6.59 7.90 12.11
C ALA A 127 -6.80 7.60 10.61
N LYS A 128 -5.83 7.96 9.77
CA LYS A 128 -5.85 7.70 8.32
C LYS A 128 -5.85 6.21 8.00
N LEU A 129 -4.98 5.43 8.64
CA LEU A 129 -4.90 3.98 8.46
C LEU A 129 -6.17 3.27 8.96
N ILE A 130 -6.76 3.70 10.08
CA ILE A 130 -8.05 3.19 10.55
C ILE A 130 -9.15 3.47 9.52
N ALA A 131 -9.20 4.66 8.93
CA ALA A 131 -10.18 5.01 7.92
C ALA A 131 -10.06 4.11 6.68
N ILE A 132 -8.84 3.82 6.23
CA ILE A 132 -8.58 2.89 5.11
C ILE A 132 -9.06 1.48 5.48
N ARG A 133 -8.68 0.97 6.66
CA ARG A 133 -9.13 -0.35 7.14
C ARG A 133 -10.65 -0.46 7.18
N LYS A 134 -11.35 0.56 7.70
CA LYS A 134 -12.82 0.61 7.72
C LYS A 134 -13.41 0.57 6.31
N ARG A 135 -12.82 1.31 5.36
CA ARG A 135 -13.24 1.31 3.95
C ARG A 135 -13.08 -0.07 3.30
N LEU A 136 -11.94 -0.73 3.52
CA LEU A 136 -11.65 -2.04 2.93
C LEU A 136 -12.50 -3.18 3.51
N ARG A 137 -13.00 -3.04 4.75
CA ARG A 137 -13.94 -4.01 5.35
C ARG A 137 -15.35 -3.93 4.73
N LYS A 138 -15.70 -2.81 4.11
CA LYS A 138 -17.00 -2.67 3.45
C LYS A 138 -16.90 -3.36 2.08
N PRO A 139 -17.72 -4.38 1.79
CA PRO A 139 -17.78 -4.96 0.45
C PRO A 139 -18.10 -3.85 -0.56
N LEU A 140 -17.60 -3.97 -1.78
CA LEU A 140 -17.83 -2.98 -2.85
C LEU A 140 -19.31 -2.91 -3.32
N GLY A 141 -20.22 -3.65 -2.68
CA GLY A 141 -21.58 -3.87 -3.12
C GLY A 141 -21.62 -4.90 -4.26
N GLY A 142 -22.76 -5.53 -4.49
CA GLY A 142 -22.97 -6.30 -5.72
C GLY A 142 -22.90 -5.35 -6.91
N GLN A 143 -22.32 -5.78 -8.03
CA GLN A 143 -22.45 -5.04 -9.28
C GLN A 143 -23.96 -4.94 -9.57
N GLN A 144 -24.50 -3.73 -9.55
CA GLN A 144 -25.84 -3.52 -10.09
C GLN A 144 -25.73 -3.82 -11.58
N HIS A 145 -26.22 -5.00 -11.97
CA HIS A 145 -26.51 -5.29 -13.36
C HIS A 145 -27.53 -4.22 -13.77
N ILE A 146 -27.07 -3.20 -14.51
CA ILE A 146 -27.97 -2.30 -15.23
C ILE A 146 -28.66 -3.22 -16.22
N GLY A 147 -29.87 -3.65 -15.88
CA GLY A 147 -30.73 -4.41 -16.77
C GLY A 147 -30.83 -3.64 -18.07
N THR A 148 -30.51 -4.31 -19.17
CA THR A 148 -30.82 -3.88 -20.52
C THR A 148 -32.32 -3.60 -20.58
N ALA A 149 -32.68 -2.33 -20.64
CA ALA A 149 -34.05 -1.89 -20.85
C ALA A 149 -34.48 -2.33 -22.26
N ASP A 150 -35.54 -3.14 -22.28
CA ASP A 150 -36.63 -3.17 -23.26
C ASP A 150 -36.26 -3.18 -24.76
N ASP A 151 -35.97 -4.37 -25.28
CA ASP A 151 -36.09 -4.68 -26.73
C ASP A 151 -37.44 -5.39 -27.01
N GLU A 152 -38.54 -4.80 -26.54
CA GLU A 152 -39.90 -5.37 -26.64
C GLU A 152 -40.89 -4.47 -27.40
N THR A 153 -40.42 -3.70 -28.39
CA THR A 153 -41.34 -2.91 -29.25
C THR A 153 -41.15 -3.11 -30.75
N ARG A 154 -40.60 -4.26 -31.19
CA ARG A 154 -40.46 -4.52 -32.63
C ARG A 154 -40.83 -5.94 -33.08
N ALA A 155 -42.04 -6.39 -32.76
CA ALA A 155 -42.72 -7.42 -33.54
C ALA A 155 -44.23 -7.38 -33.33
N GLY A 156 -45.01 -7.18 -34.41
CA GLY A 156 -46.45 -7.41 -34.39
C GLY A 156 -47.30 -6.31 -35.05
N ALA A 157 -47.03 -5.96 -36.30
CA ALA A 157 -48.07 -5.40 -37.15
C ALA A 157 -49.04 -6.52 -37.55
N PRO A 158 -50.37 -6.34 -37.50
CA PRO A 158 -51.33 -7.38 -37.86
C PRO A 158 -51.43 -7.51 -39.39
N ALA A 159 -51.32 -8.74 -39.89
CA ALA A 159 -51.70 -9.07 -41.26
C ALA A 159 -53.21 -9.35 -41.30
N VAL A 160 -53.84 -8.82 -42.35
CA VAL A 160 -55.27 -8.80 -42.65
C VAL A 160 -55.66 -10.06 -43.44
N GLU A 161 -56.90 -10.50 -43.21
CA GLU A 161 -57.70 -11.57 -43.89
C GLU A 161 -57.42 -13.04 -43.53
#